data_AF-A0A7C0WED0-F1
#
_entry.id   AF-A0A7C0WED0-F1
#
_cell.length_a   1.000
_cell.length_b   1.000
_cell.length_c   1.000
_cell.angle_alpha   90.00
_cell.angle_beta   90.00
_cell.angle_gamma   90.00
#
_symmetry.space_group_name_H-M   'P 1'
#
loop_
_entity.id
_entity.type
_entity.pdbx_description
1 polymer ?
#
loop_
_entity_poly.entity_id
_entity_poly.type
_entity_poly.pdbx_seq_one_letter_code
_entity_poly.pdbx_strand_id
1 'polypeptide(L)'
;SKEYARKKIIGGIKECIEPLSNAIAMKLIENKLVETTNKNVLEEQILKCLEKLSHADDFEIDYQNAPFRHITTQPNVASLYVTAFVIETLINHKVVVDIFGSDEEIYLCINRQVTKFLS
;
A
#
# COMPACT_ATOMS: atom_id res chain seq x y z
N SER A 1 -8.19 -20.49 -6.56
CA SER A 1 -6.73 -20.61 -6.30
C SER A 1 -6.20 -19.30 -5.74
N LYS A 2 -5.17 -19.31 -4.88
CA LYS A 2 -4.50 -18.09 -4.36
C LYS A 2 -4.01 -17.19 -5.50
N GLU A 3 -3.53 -17.79 -6.59
CA GLU A 3 -3.06 -17.08 -7.78
C GLU A 3 -4.20 -16.34 -8.50
N TYR A 4 -5.38 -16.93 -8.57
CA TYR A 4 -6.57 -16.26 -9.14
C TYR A 4 -6.98 -15.04 -8.31
N ALA A 5 -6.96 -15.16 -6.97
CA ALA A 5 -7.25 -14.04 -6.08
C ALA A 5 -6.22 -12.91 -6.24
N ARG A 6 -4.92 -13.25 -6.35
CA ARG A 6 -3.85 -12.29 -6.66
C ARG A 6 -4.13 -11.54 -7.96
N LYS A 7 -4.38 -12.27 -9.06
CA LYS A 7 -4.67 -11.68 -10.38
C LYS A 7 -5.91 -10.80 -10.37
N LYS A 8 -6.98 -11.22 -9.67
CA LYS A 8 -8.21 -10.44 -9.50
C LYS A 8 -7.92 -9.11 -8.78
N ILE A 9 -7.18 -9.17 -7.66
CA ILE A 9 -6.83 -7.97 -6.88
C ILE A 9 -5.98 -7.01 -7.72
N ILE A 10 -4.89 -7.48 -8.32
CA ILE A 10 -3.97 -6.63 -9.10
C ILE A 10 -4.68 -6.04 -10.32
N GLY A 11 -5.50 -6.84 -11.02
CA GLY A 11 -6.29 -6.35 -12.15
C GLY A 11 -7.31 -5.30 -11.75
N GLY A 12 -7.96 -5.45 -10.59
CA GLY A 12 -8.97 -4.52 -10.09
C GLY A 12 -8.41 -3.16 -9.65
N ILE A 13 -7.13 -3.06 -9.30
CA ILE A 13 -6.50 -1.79 -8.87
C ILE A 13 -6.69 -0.69 -9.93
N LYS A 14 -6.57 -1.04 -11.22
CA LYS A 14 -6.67 -0.07 -12.33
C LYS A 14 -8.03 0.64 -12.37
N GLU A 15 -9.09 -0.03 -11.95
CA GLU A 15 -10.46 0.49 -11.98
C GLU A 15 -10.75 1.47 -10.82
N CYS A 16 -9.92 1.46 -9.77
CA CYS A 16 -10.16 2.26 -8.56
C CYS A 16 -8.89 2.96 -8.06
N ILE A 17 -7.89 3.17 -8.91
CA ILE A 17 -6.56 3.58 -8.46
C ILE A 17 -6.56 4.95 -7.78
N GLU A 18 -7.25 5.93 -8.36
CA GLU A 18 -7.39 7.29 -7.81
C GLU A 18 -8.16 7.31 -6.47
N PRO A 19 -9.38 6.74 -6.35
CA PRO A 19 -10.07 6.75 -5.08
C PRO A 19 -9.39 5.87 -4.02
N LEU A 20 -8.68 4.80 -4.42
CA LEU A 20 -7.91 3.96 -3.50
C LEU A 20 -6.68 4.68 -2.96
N SER A 21 -5.90 5.36 -3.80
CA SER A 21 -4.71 6.10 -3.37
C SER A 21 -5.07 7.22 -2.39
N ASN A 22 -6.13 7.97 -2.70
CA ASN A 22 -6.69 9.00 -1.83
C ASN A 22 -7.12 8.43 -0.48
N ALA A 23 -7.88 7.33 -0.49
CA ALA A 23 -8.37 6.69 0.74
C ALA A 23 -7.23 6.17 1.62
N ILE A 24 -6.19 5.57 1.04
CA ILE A 24 -5.00 5.12 1.76
C ILE A 24 -4.27 6.31 2.37
N ALA A 25 -3.95 7.34 1.58
CA ALA A 25 -3.23 8.51 2.04
C ALA A 25 -3.98 9.24 3.17
N MET A 26 -5.29 9.42 3.03
CA MET A 26 -6.13 10.01 4.07
C MET A 26 -6.09 9.20 5.36
N LYS A 27 -6.25 7.86 5.27
CA LYS A 27 -6.31 7.01 6.47
C LYS A 27 -4.98 6.86 7.19
N LEU A 28 -3.86 6.90 6.47
CA LEU A 28 -2.53 6.94 7.07
C LEU A 28 -2.33 8.23 7.90
N ILE A 29 -2.79 9.38 7.40
CA ILE A 29 -2.73 10.65 8.14
C ILE A 29 -3.71 10.68 9.32
N GLU A 30 -4.98 10.34 9.09
CA GLU A 30 -6.04 10.38 10.12
C GLU A 30 -5.72 9.47 11.32
N ASN A 31 -5.12 8.31 11.06
CA ASN A 31 -4.70 7.38 12.10
C ASN A 31 -3.32 7.73 12.69
N LYS A 32 -2.72 8.86 12.28
CA LYS A 32 -1.40 9.33 12.73
C LYS A 32 -0.27 8.33 12.48
N LEU A 33 -0.38 7.54 11.41
CA LEU A 33 0.65 6.59 10.99
C LEU A 33 1.68 7.24 10.05
N VAL A 34 1.30 8.32 9.37
CA VAL A 34 2.21 9.12 8.53
C VAL A 34 1.99 10.59 8.84
N GLU A 35 3.07 11.28 9.18
CA GLU A 35 3.10 12.74 9.26
C GLU A 35 3.74 13.31 8.00
N THR A 36 3.08 14.28 7.37
CA THR A 36 3.53 14.87 6.10
C THR A 36 3.27 16.37 6.08
N THR A 37 4.17 17.10 5.42
CA THR A 37 4.02 18.52 5.11
C THR A 37 3.12 18.77 3.89
N ASN A 38 2.82 17.74 3.09
CA ASN A 38 1.99 17.87 1.89
C ASN A 38 1.20 16.59 1.61
N LYS A 39 -0.10 16.62 1.90
CA LYS A 39 -1.03 15.51 1.63
C LYS A 39 -1.10 15.16 0.14
N ASN A 40 -1.20 16.16 -0.74
CA ASN A 40 -1.40 15.90 -2.17
C ASN A 40 -0.21 15.13 -2.78
N VAL A 41 1.00 15.48 -2.35
CA VAL A 41 2.21 14.76 -2.77
C VAL A 41 2.26 13.34 -2.18
N LEU A 42 1.86 13.16 -0.92
CA LEU A 42 1.74 11.82 -0.33
C LEU A 42 0.78 10.94 -1.15
N GLU A 43 -0.40 11.47 -1.47
CA GLU A 43 -1.39 10.78 -2.31
C GLU A 43 -0.85 10.42 -3.69
N GLU A 44 -0.14 11.35 -4.34
CA GLU A 44 0.54 11.10 -5.62
C GLU A 44 1.59 9.98 -5.52
N GLN A 45 2.36 9.92 -4.42
CA GLN A 45 3.33 8.82 -4.20
C GLN A 45 2.64 7.47 -4.03
N ILE A 46 1.52 7.41 -3.31
CA ILE A 46 0.72 6.18 -3.16
C ILE A 46 0.10 5.78 -4.51
N LEU A 47 -0.39 6.75 -5.29
CA LEU A 47 -0.91 6.51 -6.64
C LEU A 47 0.17 5.89 -7.54
N LYS A 48 1.37 6.48 -7.58
CA LYS A 48 2.52 5.95 -8.33
C LYS A 48 2.93 4.54 -7.88
N CYS A 49 2.86 4.26 -6.58
CA CYS A 49 3.09 2.92 -6.04
C CYS A 49 2.08 1.90 -6.59
N LEU A 50 0.79 2.26 -6.59
CA LEU A 50 -0.28 1.41 -7.13
C LEU A 50 -0.17 1.24 -8.66
N GLU A 51 0.23 2.28 -9.39
CA GLU A 51 0.48 2.21 -10.83
C GLU A 51 1.60 1.21 -11.13
N LYS A 52 2.71 1.29 -10.36
CA LYS A 52 3.82 0.35 -10.46
C LYS A 52 3.35 -1.08 -10.16
N LEU A 53 2.61 -1.29 -9.08
CA LEU A 53 2.05 -2.60 -8.73
C LEU A 53 1.16 -3.17 -9.85
N SER A 54 0.38 -2.33 -10.52
CA SER A 54 -0.53 -2.77 -11.59
C SER A 54 0.18 -3.22 -12.89
N HIS A 55 1.49 -2.98 -12.99
CA HIS A 55 2.34 -3.38 -14.12
C HIS A 55 3.50 -4.30 -13.71
N ALA A 56 3.73 -4.47 -12.41
CA ALA A 56 4.81 -5.29 -11.88
C ALA A 56 4.60 -6.77 -12.17
N ASP A 57 5.68 -7.49 -12.41
CA ASP A 57 5.62 -8.94 -12.53
C ASP A 57 5.55 -9.64 -11.15
N ASP A 58 5.21 -10.93 -11.14
CA ASP A 58 5.08 -11.69 -9.90
C ASP A 58 6.38 -11.72 -9.08
N PHE A 59 7.55 -11.72 -9.73
CA PHE A 59 8.84 -11.76 -9.05
C PHE A 59 9.15 -10.43 -8.35
N GLU A 60 8.92 -9.30 -9.01
CA GLU A 60 9.06 -7.96 -8.44
C GLU A 60 8.15 -7.77 -7.23
N ILE A 61 6.89 -8.21 -7.35
CA ILE A 61 5.91 -8.15 -6.25
C ILE A 61 6.37 -9.01 -5.08
N ASP A 62 6.79 -10.25 -5.35
CA ASP A 62 7.23 -11.17 -4.32
C ASP A 62 8.52 -10.69 -3.66
N TYR A 63 9.45 -10.11 -4.42
CA TYR A 63 10.70 -9.53 -3.91
C TYR A 63 10.41 -8.35 -2.98
N GLN A 64 9.60 -7.38 -3.41
CA GLN A 64 9.19 -6.23 -2.60
C GLN A 64 8.47 -6.66 -1.32
N ASN A 65 7.63 -7.70 -1.40
CA ASN A 65 6.89 -8.19 -0.25
C ASN A 65 7.72 -9.06 0.71
N ALA A 66 8.89 -9.54 0.29
CA ALA A 66 9.69 -10.53 1.02
C ALA A 66 9.94 -10.18 2.50
N PRO A 67 10.32 -8.94 2.86
CA PRO A 67 10.58 -8.57 4.25
C PRO A 67 9.33 -8.64 5.14
N PHE A 68 8.14 -8.45 4.57
CA PHE A 68 6.88 -8.30 5.31
C PHE A 68 5.95 -9.52 5.19
N ARG A 69 6.39 -10.63 4.58
CA ARG A 69 5.53 -11.83 4.35
C ARG A 69 4.94 -12.44 5.63
N HIS A 70 5.54 -12.17 6.79
CA HIS A 70 5.13 -12.70 8.10
C HIS A 70 4.29 -11.74 8.93
N ILE A 71 3.90 -10.58 8.38
CA ILE A 71 3.09 -9.57 9.08
C ILE A 71 1.73 -10.10 9.54
N THR A 72 1.20 -11.10 8.83
CA THR A 72 -0.02 -11.83 9.19
C THR A 72 -0.01 -13.22 8.53
N THR A 73 -0.95 -14.08 8.91
CA THR A 73 -1.02 -15.46 8.41
C THR A 73 -1.44 -15.58 6.95
N GLN A 74 -2.27 -14.64 6.46
CA GLN A 74 -2.76 -14.60 5.08
C GLN A 74 -2.78 -13.16 4.56
N PRO A 75 -1.62 -12.60 4.21
CA PRO A 75 -1.56 -11.22 3.81
C PRO A 75 -2.15 -10.97 2.42
N ASN A 76 -2.82 -9.83 2.25
CA ASN A 76 -3.23 -9.33 0.94
C ASN A 76 -1.99 -8.82 0.19
N VAL A 77 -1.78 -9.34 -1.03
CA VAL A 77 -0.59 -9.04 -1.85
C VAL A 77 -0.42 -7.55 -2.15
N ALA A 78 -1.50 -6.83 -2.45
CA ALA A 78 -1.46 -5.41 -2.74
C ALA A 78 -1.22 -4.60 -1.47
N SER A 79 -1.85 -5.00 -0.36
CA SER A 79 -1.64 -4.34 0.93
C SER A 79 -0.21 -4.50 1.44
N LEU A 80 0.41 -5.68 1.28
CA LEU A 80 1.83 -5.87 1.57
C LEU A 80 2.71 -4.98 0.71
N TYR A 81 2.43 -4.89 -0.58
CA TYR A 81 3.27 -4.12 -1.50
C TYR A 81 3.27 -2.63 -1.15
N VAL A 82 2.08 -2.09 -0.84
CA VAL A 82 1.96 -0.70 -0.39
C VAL A 82 2.56 -0.51 1.01
N THR A 83 2.44 -1.49 1.91
CA THR A 83 3.07 -1.44 3.24
C THR A 83 4.60 -1.36 3.12
N ALA A 84 5.20 -2.23 2.29
CA ALA A 84 6.62 -2.22 2.02
C ALA A 84 7.07 -0.88 1.42
N PHE A 85 6.30 -0.35 0.46
CA PHE A 85 6.57 0.98 -0.09
C PHE A 85 6.55 2.08 0.98
N VAL A 86 5.54 2.07 1.87
CA VAL A 86 5.42 3.07 2.95
C VAL A 86 6.65 3.01 3.87
N ILE A 87 7.01 1.81 4.32
CA ILE A 87 8.08 1.62 5.32
C ILE A 87 9.47 1.84 4.72
N GLU A 88 9.73 1.35 3.52
CA GLU A 88 11.09 1.33 2.95
C GLU A 88 11.39 2.54 2.05
N THR A 89 10.39 3.03 1.32
CA THR A 89 10.59 4.07 0.30
C THR A 89 10.05 5.42 0.77
N LEU A 90 8.79 5.45 1.19
CA LEU A 90 8.08 6.69 1.50
C LEU A 90 8.68 7.41 2.71
N ILE A 91 9.23 6.68 3.69
CA ILE A 91 9.92 7.26 4.86
C ILE A 91 11.04 8.23 4.48
N ASN A 92 11.67 8.02 3.32
CA ASN A 92 12.78 8.85 2.83
C ASN A 92 12.31 10.01 1.92
N HIS A 93 11.02 10.15 1.67
CA HIS A 93 10.50 11.15 0.76
C HIS A 93 10.45 12.54 1.44
N LYS A 94 10.96 13.58 0.77
CA LYS A 94 11.13 14.95 1.33
C LYS A 94 9.90 15.62 1.98
N VAL A 95 8.68 15.16 1.66
CA VAL A 95 7.45 15.72 2.25
C VAL A 95 7.01 14.96 3.50
N VAL A 96 7.52 13.75 3.72
CA VAL A 96 7.25 12.92 4.88
C VAL A 96 8.12 13.41 6.02
N VAL A 97 7.47 13.73 7.13
CA VAL A 97 8.14 14.17 8.36
C VAL A 97 8.56 12.93 9.14
N ASP A 98 7.64 12.00 9.34
CA ASP A 98 7.88 10.74 10.04
C ASP A 98 6.80 9.68 9.72
N ILE A 99 7.12 8.42 10.04
CA ILE A 99 6.20 7.28 9.96
C ILE A 99 6.11 6.62 11.34
N PHE A 100 4.89 6.43 11.83
CA PHE A 100 4.60 5.94 13.17
C PHE A 100 3.80 4.64 13.13
N GLY A 101 3.81 3.94 14.28
CA GLY A 101 3.12 2.66 14.46
C GLY A 101 4.00 1.48 14.07
N SER A 102 3.52 0.28 14.39
CA SER A 102 4.12 -0.98 13.94
C SER A 102 3.82 -1.26 12.48
N ASP A 103 4.64 -2.09 11.84
CA ASP A 103 4.40 -2.59 10.49
C ASP A 103 2.97 -3.14 10.36
N GLU A 104 2.51 -3.91 11.36
CA GLU A 104 1.17 -4.50 11.38
C GLU A 104 0.07 -3.43 11.41
N GLU A 105 0.22 -2.34 12.17
CA GLU A 105 -0.75 -1.24 12.18
C GLU A 105 -0.83 -0.53 10.82
N ILE A 106 0.31 -0.29 10.18
CA ILE A 106 0.39 0.27 8.83
C ILE A 106 -0.31 -0.66 7.84
N TYR A 107 0.02 -1.95 7.88
CA TYR A 107 -0.61 -2.97 7.04
C TYR A 107 -2.13 -3.03 7.24
N LEU A 108 -2.61 -3.05 8.48
CA LEU A 108 -4.04 -3.12 8.79
C LEU A 108 -4.77 -1.87 8.30
N CYS A 109 -4.17 -0.69 8.42
CA CYS A 109 -4.71 0.56 7.91
C CYS A 109 -4.92 0.48 6.38
N ILE A 110 -3.89 0.07 5.65
CA ILE A 110 -3.90 -0.08 4.20
C ILE A 110 -4.88 -1.18 3.77
N ASN A 111 -4.83 -2.35 4.41
CA ASN A 111 -5.64 -3.51 4.07
C ASN A 111 -7.14 -3.25 4.21
N ARG A 112 -7.56 -2.42 5.18
CA ARG A 112 -8.96 -1.98 5.29
C ARG A 112 -9.43 -1.23 4.05
N GLN A 113 -8.59 -0.36 3.47
CA GLN A 113 -8.95 0.35 2.25
C GLN A 113 -8.91 -0.59 1.04
N VAL A 114 -7.82 -1.35 0.85
CA VAL A 114 -7.71 -2.31 -0.25
C VAL A 114 -8.90 -3.27 -0.28
N THR A 115 -9.28 -3.84 0.87
CA THR A 115 -10.44 -4.73 0.96
C THR A 115 -11.73 -4.01 0.61
N LYS A 116 -11.94 -2.77 1.08
CA LYS A 116 -13.14 -1.99 0.77
C LYS A 116 -13.35 -1.75 -0.72
N PHE A 117 -12.26 -1.57 -1.49
CA PHE A 117 -12.34 -1.28 -2.93
C PHE A 117 -12.28 -2.52 -3.83
N LEU A 118 -11.66 -3.62 -3.38
CA LEU A 118 -11.30 -4.77 -4.24
C LEU A 118 -11.87 -6.11 -3.76
N SER A 119 -12.79 -6.13 -2.79
CA SER A 119 -13.47 -7.36 -2.36
C SER A 119 -14.53 -7.83 -3.36
#